data_AF-A0A821Y4R2-F1
#
_entry.id   AF-A0A821Y4R2-F1
#
_cell.length_a   1.000
_cell.length_b   1.000
_cell.length_c   1.000
_cell.angle_alpha   90.00
_cell.angle_beta   90.00
_cell.angle_gamma   90.00
#
_symmetry.space_group_name_H-M   'P 1'
#
loop_
_entity.id
_entity.type
_entity.pdbx_description
1 polymer ?
#
loop_
_entity_poly.entity_id
_entity_poly.type
_entity_poly.pdbx_seq_one_letter_code
_entity_poly.pdbx_strand_id
1 'polypeptide(L)' 'MVCTCNAGYTNTGSADNVVCTDSCTIENGGCGPHATCSHHANTYAVKCTDEADYINTGSGSEEIRT' A
#
# COMPACT_ATOMS: atom_id res chain seq x y z
N MET A 1 -2.31 18.62 18.68
CA MET A 1 -3.11 17.89 17.66
C MET A 1 -2.11 17.37 16.64
N VAL A 2 -2.04 16.05 16.45
CA VAL A 2 -1.20 15.45 15.40
C VAL A 2 -2.12 15.14 14.23
N CYS A 3 -1.79 15.64 13.04
CA CYS A 3 -2.49 15.24 11.83
C CYS A 3 -2.01 13.86 11.38
N THR A 4 -2.92 13.03 10.89
CA THR A 4 -2.58 11.73 10.30
C THR A 4 -3.08 11.71 8.87
N CYS A 5 -2.39 10.95 8.01
CA CYS A 5 -2.84 10.77 6.65
C CYS A 5 -4.13 9.93 6.57
N ASN A 6 -4.94 10.20 5.56
CA ASN A 6 -6.12 9.39 5.27
C ASN A 6 -5.70 7.98 4.83
N ALA A 7 -6.64 7.03 4.86
CA ALA A 7 -6.41 5.68 4.32
C ALA A 7 -5.89 5.76 2.89
N GLY A 8 -4.89 4.93 2.57
CA GLY A 8 -4.22 4.94 1.27
C GLY A 8 -3.09 5.96 1.12
N TYR A 9 -2.77 6.73 2.16
CA TYR A 9 -1.66 7.67 2.13
C TYR A 9 -0.65 7.42 3.26
N THR A 10 0.63 7.56 2.93
CA THR A 10 1.75 7.43 3.87
C THR A 10 2.29 8.82 4.20
N ASN A 11 2.56 9.09 5.47
CA ASN A 11 3.27 10.31 5.85
C ASN A 11 4.74 10.20 5.45
N THR A 12 5.15 10.97 4.43
CA THR A 12 6.54 11.08 3.98
C THR A 12 7.24 12.34 4.50
N GLY A 13 6.53 13.13 5.31
CA GLY A 13 7.05 14.33 5.96
C GLY A 13 7.60 14.03 7.36
N SER A 14 7.41 14.97 8.28
CA SER A 14 7.78 14.83 9.69
C SER A 14 6.54 14.81 10.58
N ALA A 15 6.71 14.53 11.88
CA ALA A 15 5.59 14.52 12.83
C ALA A 15 4.85 15.88 12.90
N ASP A 16 5.61 16.98 12.80
CA ASP A 16 5.07 18.35 12.85
C ASP A 16 4.67 18.91 11.47
N ASN A 17 5.15 18.29 10.39
CA ASN A 17 4.87 18.69 9.02
C ASN A 17 4.50 17.45 8.19
N VAL A 18 3.23 17.06 8.31
CA VAL A 18 2.69 15.86 7.69
C VAL A 18 2.54 16.09 6.19
N VAL A 19 3.20 15.25 5.39
CA VAL A 19 3.07 15.23 3.93
C VAL A 19 2.50 13.89 3.54
N CYS A 20 1.25 13.88 3.08
CA CYS A 20 0.56 12.66 2.70
C CYS A 20 0.79 12.36 1.23
N THR A 21 1.57 11.32 0.98
CA THR A 21 1.86 10.82 -0.36
C THR A 21 1.10 9.52 -0.57
N ASP A 22 0.60 9.30 -1.79
CA ASP A 22 -0.12 8.09 -2.15
C ASP A 22 0.74 6.86 -1.79
N SER A 23 0.18 5.97 -0.96
CA SER A 23 0.92 4.81 -0.45
C SER A 23 1.38 3.90 -1.58
N CYS A 24 0.67 3.78 -2.70
CA CYS A 24 1.12 2.95 -3.82
C CYS A 24 2.40 3.48 -4.50
N THR A 25 2.70 4.77 -4.36
CA THR A 25 3.96 5.35 -4.85
C THR A 25 5.13 5.16 -3.89
N ILE A 26 4.85 4.72 -2.65
CA ILE A 26 5.83 4.48 -1.60
C ILE A 26 5.93 2.97 -1.39
N GLU A 27 7.04 2.36 -1.84
CA GLU A 27 7.29 0.92 -1.65
C GLU A 27 6.14 0.02 -2.14
N ASN A 28 5.50 0.39 -3.26
CA ASN A 28 4.34 -0.33 -3.81
C ASN A 28 3.19 -0.51 -2.80
N GLY A 29 3.01 0.42 -1.85
CA GLY A 29 2.00 0.31 -0.79
C GLY A 29 2.24 -0.84 0.20
N GLY A 30 3.45 -1.39 0.24
CA GLY A 30 3.77 -2.62 0.97
C GLY A 30 3.24 -3.89 0.30
N CYS A 31 2.78 -3.79 -0.95
CA CYS A 31 2.50 -4.95 -1.79
C CYS A 31 3.80 -5.65 -2.17
N GLY A 32 3.73 -6.95 -2.43
CA GLY A 32 4.90 -7.68 -2.88
C GLY A 32 5.36 -7.26 -4.28
N PRO A 33 6.55 -7.71 -4.72
CA PRO A 33 7.14 -7.33 -6.00
C PRO A 33 6.35 -7.76 -7.24
N HIS A 34 5.50 -8.78 -7.15
CA HIS A 34 4.65 -9.28 -8.25
C HIS A 34 3.18 -8.91 -8.08
N ALA A 35 2.88 -7.96 -7.20
CA ALA A 35 1.54 -7.44 -6.98
C ALA A 35 1.39 -6.02 -7.52
N THR A 36 0.23 -5.75 -8.11
CA THR A 36 -0.18 -4.39 -8.49
C THR A 36 -0.81 -3.70 -7.27
N CYS A 37 -0.24 -2.57 -6.86
CA CYS A 37 -0.88 -1.70 -5.87
C CYS A 37 -2.00 -0.87 -6.48
N SER A 38 -3.12 -0.81 -5.77
CA SER A 38 -4.30 -0.01 -6.12
C SER A 38 -5.04 0.42 -4.86
N HIS A 39 -6.14 1.16 -5.00
CA HIS A 39 -6.99 1.56 -3.88
C HIS A 39 -8.36 0.89 -3.93
N HIS A 40 -8.88 0.51 -2.77
CA HIS A 40 -10.29 0.14 -2.62
C HIS A 40 -11.19 1.32 -3.00
N ALA A 41 -12.16 1.08 -3.90
CA ALA A 41 -13.01 2.16 -4.44
C ALA A 41 -13.86 2.89 -3.38
N ASN A 42 -14.14 2.25 -2.24
CA ASN A 42 -15.00 2.78 -1.18
C ASN A 42 -14.23 3.34 0.02
N THR A 43 -13.09 2.76 0.39
CA THR A 43 -12.32 3.18 1.57
C THR A 43 -11.01 3.90 1.22
N TYR A 44 -10.60 3.87 -0.05
CA TYR A 44 -9.29 4.31 -0.53
C TYR A 44 -8.11 3.58 0.15
N ALA A 45 -8.35 2.54 0.95
CA ALA A 45 -7.29 1.74 1.54
C ALA A 45 -6.44 1.05 0.46
N VAL A 46 -5.16 0.84 0.73
CA VAL A 46 -4.27 0.08 -0.16
C VAL A 46 -4.83 -1.31 -0.39
N LYS A 47 -4.85 -1.72 -1.66
CA LYS A 47 -5.25 -3.04 -2.12
C LYS A 47 -4.15 -3.58 -3.02
N CYS A 48 -3.54 -4.67 -2.58
CA CYS A 48 -2.63 -5.46 -3.40
C CYS A 48 -3.45 -6.46 -4.24
N THR A 49 -3.18 -6.51 -5.53
CA THR A 49 -3.72 -7.54 -6.42
C THR A 49 -2.55 -8.27 -7.04
N ASP A 50 -2.38 -9.54 -6.68
CA ASP A 50 -1.28 -10.35 -7.19
C ASP A 50 -1.50 -10.69 -8.67
N GLU A 51 -0.40 -10.87 -9.39
CA GLU A 51 -0.43 -11.52 -10.69
C GLU A 51 -0.96 -12.97 -10.59
N ALA A 52 -1.46 -13.52 -11.71
CA ALA A 52 -2.27 -14.75 -11.72
C ALA A 52 -1.59 -15.99 -11.10
N ASP A 53 -0.26 -15.97 -10.97
CA ASP A 53 0.59 -17.04 -10.45
C ASP A 53 1.20 -16.75 -9.07
N TYR A 54 0.88 -15.60 -8.46
CA TYR A 54 1.35 -15.25 -7.12
C TYR A 54 0.16 -15.19 -6.15
N ILE A 55 0.40 -15.60 -4.91
CA ILE A 55 -0.55 -15.42 -3.80
C ILE A 55 0.04 -14.48 -2.75
N ASN A 56 -0.69 -13.44 -2.40
CA ASN A 56 -0.38 -12.57 -1.28
C ASN A 56 -0.55 -13.37 0.02
N THR A 57 0.55 -13.67 0.70
CA THR A 57 0.49 -14.26 2.05
C THR A 57 0.47 -13.18 3.14
N GLY A 58 0.56 -11.90 2.74
CA GLY A 58 0.57 -10.70 3.59
C GLY A 58 1.39 -9.58 2.95
N SER A 59 1.33 -8.35 3.49
CA SER A 59 2.12 -7.20 3.01
C SER A 59 3.61 -7.55 2.93
N GLY A 60 4.10 -7.77 1.71
CA GLY A 60 5.50 -8.05 1.39
C GLY A 60 5.90 -9.52 1.25
N SER A 61 4.98 -10.48 1.37
CA SER A 61 5.29 -11.91 1.16
C SER A 61 4.42 -12.51 0.07
N GLU A 62 5.07 -13.07 -0.94
CA GLU A 62 4.43 -13.70 -2.10
C GLU A 62 4.98 -15.12 -2.27
N GLU A 63 4.09 -16.07 -2.52
CA GLU A 63 4.45 -17.43 -2.92
C GLU A 63 3.88 -17.73 -4.31
N ILE A 64 4.56 -18.59 -5.07
CA ILE A 64 4.06 -19.04 -6.37
C ILE A 64 2.88 -19.99 -6.13
N ARG A 65 1.78 -19.74 -6.83
CA ARG A 65 0.57 -20.57 -6.80
C ARG A 65 0.81 -21.87 -7.58
N THR A 66 1.43 -22.86 -6.94
CA THR A 66 1.58 -24.24 -7.47
C THR A 66 0.28 -25.02 -7.48
#